data_AF-A0A2E4STS5-F1
#
_entry.id   AF-A0A2E4STS5-F1
#
_cell.length_a   1.000
_cell.length_b   1.000
_cell.length_c   1.000
_cell.angle_alpha   90.00
_cell.angle_beta   90.00
_cell.angle_gamma   90.00
#
_symmetry.space_group_name_H-M   'P 1'
#
loop_
_entity.id
_entity.type
_entity.pdbx_description
1 polymer ?
#
loop_
_entity_poly.entity_id
_entity_poly.type
_entity_poly.pdbx_seq_one_letter_code
_entity_poly.pdbx_strand_id
1 'polypeptide(L)' 'RRDFSKEQIRNIKSAYKALYMSNLGLEEATKVIENLGDINGEINILVDFLKDATRGIVRKG' A
#
# COMPACT_ATOMS: atom_id res chain seq x y z
N ARG A 1 -15.83 7.64 -11.54
CA ARG A 1 -15.32 6.40 -10.92
C ARG A 1 -14.35 5.77 -11.91
N ARG A 2 -13.36 5.00 -11.45
CA ARG A 2 -12.35 4.35 -12.32
C ARG A 2 -12.56 2.82 -12.38
N ASP A 3 -13.80 2.37 -12.15
CA ASP A 3 -14.24 0.97 -12.24
C ASP A 3 -13.44 -0.08 -11.45
N PHE A 4 -12.87 0.31 -10.30
CA PHE A 4 -12.28 -0.63 -9.35
C PHE A 4 -13.33 -1.61 -8.81
N SER A 5 -12.98 -2.89 -8.80
CA SER A 5 -13.79 -3.93 -8.17
C SER A 5 -13.86 -3.73 -6.66
N LYS A 6 -14.87 -4.34 -6.01
CA LYS A 6 -14.98 -4.32 -4.55
C LYS A 6 -13.74 -4.92 -3.88
N GLU A 7 -13.14 -5.91 -4.51
CA GLU A 7 -11.98 -6.61 -3.99
C GLU A 7 -10.71 -5.77 -4.11
N GLN A 8 -10.52 -5.08 -5.24
CA GLN A 8 -9.42 -4.12 -5.41
C GLN A 8 -9.50 -2.99 -4.39
N ILE A 9 -10.70 -2.45 -4.16
CA ILE A 9 -10.94 -1.43 -3.14
C ILE A 9 -10.59 -1.97 -1.75
N ARG A 10 -10.90 -3.24 -1.47
CA ARG A 10 -10.55 -3.89 -0.20
C ARG A 10 -9.03 -4.01 -0.05
N ASN A 11 -8.32 -4.42 -1.10
CA ASN A 11 -6.85 -4.53 -1.09
C ASN A 11 -6.19 -3.17 -0.85
N ILE A 12 -6.63 -2.12 -1.56
CA ILE A 12 -6.14 -0.75 -1.38
C ILE A 12 -6.34 -0.29 0.07
N LYS A 13 -7.50 -0.57 0.67
CA LYS A 13 -7.77 -0.22 2.08
C LYS A 13 -6.88 -1.00 3.05
N SER A 14 -6.62 -2.27 2.78
CA SER A 14 -5.70 -3.07 3.59
C SER A 14 -4.28 -2.52 3.53
N ALA A 15 -3.81 -2.14 2.34
CA ALA A 15 -2.49 -1.54 2.16
C ALA A 15 -2.37 -0.20 2.89
N TYR A 16 -3.40 0.65 2.81
CA TYR A 16 -3.44 1.90 3.57
C TYR A 16 -3.35 1.68 5.09
N LYS A 17 -4.06 0.67 5.62
CA LYS A 17 -3.99 0.33 7.04
C LYS A 17 -2.59 -0.14 7.44
N ALA A 18 -1.97 -1.01 6.65
CA ALA A 18 -0.60 -1.45 6.90
C ALA A 18 0.39 -0.26 6.94
N LEU A 19 0.23 0.69 6.02
CA LEU A 19 1.14 1.83 5.87
C LEU A 19 1.03 2.87 7.01
N TYR A 20 -0.19 3.10 7.51
CA TYR A 20 -0.47 4.24 8.40
C TYR A 20 -1.09 3.90 9.75
N MET A 21 -1.69 2.72 9.90
CA MET A 21 -2.48 2.35 11.08
C MET A 21 -1.88 1.18 11.88
N SER A 22 -0.87 0.50 11.34
CA SER A 22 -0.28 -0.70 11.94
C SER A 22 0.96 -0.45 12.81
N ASN A 23 1.32 0.81 13.07
CA ASN A 23 2.52 1.20 13.83
C ASN A 23 3.83 0.58 13.31
N LEU A 24 3.87 0.23 12.02
CA LEU A 24 5.02 -0.38 11.36
C LEU A 24 5.99 0.68 10.83
N GLY A 25 7.27 0.32 10.75
CA GLY A 25 8.24 1.05 9.93
C GLY A 25 7.86 1.01 8.45
N LEU A 26 8.41 1.92 7.63
CA LEU A 26 8.12 1.98 6.19
C LEU A 26 8.48 0.66 5.50
N GLU A 27 9.65 0.10 5.81
CA GLU A 27 10.13 -1.16 5.22
C GLU A 27 9.24 -2.35 5.60
N GLU A 28 8.86 -2.46 6.88
CA GLU A 28 7.97 -3.52 7.36
C GLU A 28 6.58 -3.41 6.75
N ALA A 29 6.01 -2.20 6.70
CA ALA A 29 4.73 -1.96 6.05
C ALA A 29 4.78 -2.33 4.56
N THR A 30 5.88 -2.01 3.86
CA THR A 30 6.06 -2.36 2.45
C THR A 30 6.05 -3.88 2.25
N LYS A 31 6.77 -4.63 3.09
CA LYS A 31 6.75 -6.11 3.07
C LYS A 31 5.34 -6.67 3.33
N VAL A 32 4.58 -6.08 4.25
CA VAL A 32 3.18 -6.50 4.48
C VAL A 32 2.33 -6.24 3.24
N ILE A 33 2.49 -5.09 2.59
CA ILE A 33 1.72 -4.70 1.40
C ILE A 33 2.03 -5.63 0.21
N GLU A 34 3.30 -5.99 0.01
CA GLU A 34 3.72 -6.96 -1.02
C GLU A 34 3.01 -8.31 -0.89
N ASN A 35 2.66 -8.71 0.34
CA ASN A 35 2.00 -9.99 0.61
C ASN A 35 0.47 -9.95 0.52
N LEU A 36 -0.16 -8.78 0.27
CA LEU A 36 -1.63 -8.66 0.20
C LEU A 36 -2.25 -9.33 -1.05
N GLY A 37 -1.43 -9.62 -2.06
CA GLY A 37 -1.89 -10.07 -3.37
C GLY A 37 -2.39 -8.90 -4.22
N ASP A 38 -2.20 -9.02 -5.53
CA ASP A 38 -2.55 -7.98 -6.50
C ASP A 38 -3.50 -8.55 -7.55
N ILE A 39 -4.60 -7.83 -7.82
CA ILE A 39 -5.63 -8.30 -8.75
C ILE A 39 -5.37 -7.76 -10.15
N ASN A 40 -5.11 -6.45 -10.26
CA ASN A 40 -4.85 -5.81 -11.55
C ASN A 40 -3.92 -4.60 -11.41
N GLY A 41 -2.80 -4.77 -10.72
CA GLY A 41 -1.75 -3.75 -10.62
C GLY A 41 -1.95 -2.74 -9.49
N GLU A 42 -3.06 -2.76 -8.77
CA GLU A 42 -3.36 -1.73 -7.76
C GLU A 42 -2.41 -1.74 -6.57
N ILE A 43 -1.89 -2.91 -6.21
CA ILE A 43 -0.93 -3.06 -5.10
C ILE A 43 0.51 -2.88 -5.61
N ASN A 44 0.84 -3.43 -6.77
CA ASN A 44 2.19 -3.31 -7.33
C ASN A 44 2.59 -1.85 -7.55
N ILE A 45 1.67 -1.02 -8.06
CA ILE A 45 1.94 0.42 -8.26
C ILE A 45 2.31 1.14 -6.95
N LEU A 46 1.72 0.71 -5.83
CA LEU A 46 2.02 1.28 -4.52
C LEU A 46 3.36 0.78 -4.01
N VAL A 47 3.65 -0.51 -4.15
CA VAL A 47 4.93 -1.11 -3.74
C VAL A 47 6.09 -0.45 -4.48
N ASP A 48 5.98 -0.29 -5.80
CA ASP A 48 7.00 0.34 -6.63
C ASP A 48 7.25 1.78 -6.17
N PHE A 49 6.19 2.55 -5.95
CA PHE A 49 6.28 3.90 -5.39
C PHE A 49 7.00 3.92 -4.03
N LEU A 50 6.68 2.99 -3.12
CA LEU A 50 7.28 2.95 -1.78
C LEU A 50 8.77 2.60 -1.82
N LYS A 51 9.18 1.74 -2.75
CA LYS A 51 10.59 1.38 -2.97
C LYS A 51 11.40 2.53 -3.55
N ASP A 52 10.80 3.31 -4.44
CA ASP A 52 11.47 4.42 -5.13
C ASP A 52 11.42 5.74 -4.32
N ALA A 53 10.70 5.78 -3.20
CA ALA A 53 10.49 7.00 -2.42
C ALA A 53 11.76 7.46 -1.69
N THR A 54 12.50 8.41 -2.28
CA THR A 54 13.75 8.96 -1.71
C THR A 54 13.57 9.96 -0.58
N ARG A 55 12.39 10.57 -0.44
CA ARG A 55 12.07 11.55 0.63
C ARG A 55 11.16 10.99 1.72
N GLY A 56 10.98 9.67 1.76
CA GLY A 56 10.00 9.01 2.60
C GLY A 56 8.56 9.34 2.19
N ILE A 57 7.60 9.02 3.05
CA ILE A 57 6.17 9.23 2.82
C ILE A 57 5.58 10.19 3.85
N VAL A 58 4.48 10.85 3.49
CA VAL A 58 3.71 11.67 4.43
C VAL A 58 3.18 10.79 5.55
N ARG A 59 3.59 11.06 6.80
CA ARG A 59 3.00 10.49 8.02
C ARG A 59 2.46 11.63 8.89
N LYS A 60 1.35 11.38 9.59
CA LYS A 60 0.96 12.25 10.71
C LYS A 60 1.98 12.04 11.84
N GLY A 61 2.82 13.04 12.06
CA GLY A 61 3.54 13.19 13.31
C GLY A 61 2.62 13.67 14.42
#